data_AF-A0A1Y1VTN8-F1
#
_entry.id   AF-A0A1Y1VTN8-F1
#
_cell.length_a   1.000
_cell.length_b   1.000
_cell.length_c   1.000
_cell.angle_alpha   90.00
_cell.angle_beta   90.00
_cell.angle_gamma   90.00
#
_symmetry.space_group_name_H-M   'P 1'
#
loop_
_entity.id
_entity.type
_entity.pdbx_description
1 polymer ?
#
loop_
_entity_poly.entity_id
_entity_poly.type
_entity_poly.pdbx_seq_one_letter_code
_entity_poly.pdbx_strand_id
1 'polypeptide(L)'
;MIKYLVEHGANVNIEGRDYYDRIITPLITAFKRKNNKIIEYLIEHGADVNKEGLNDDNTTTTPLILACKRKNIQMIEYLIKHGADVN
;
A
#
# COMPACT_ATOMS: atom_id res chain seq x y z
N MET A 1 -7.98 -14.76 -5.12
CA MET A 1 -8.60 -13.58 -5.75
C MET A 1 -7.57 -12.55 -6.19
N ILE A 2 -6.85 -11.85 -5.29
CA ILE A 2 -5.90 -10.80 -5.71
C ILE A 2 -4.85 -11.29 -6.71
N LYS A 3 -4.27 -12.48 -6.48
CA LYS A 3 -3.30 -13.08 -7.41
C LYS A 3 -3.87 -13.27 -8.82
N TYR A 4 -5.03 -13.91 -8.90
CA TYR A 4 -5.76 -14.10 -10.14
C TYR A 4 -6.02 -12.77 -10.86
N LEU A 5 -6.43 -11.72 -10.16
CA LEU A 5 -6.68 -10.41 -10.77
C LEU A 5 -5.41 -9.81 -11.37
N VAL A 6 -4.30 -9.83 -10.64
CA VAL A 6 -3.01 -9.29 -11.10
C VAL A 6 -2.46 -10.11 -12.29
N GLU A 7 -2.54 -11.44 -12.21
CA GLU A 7 -2.16 -12.35 -13.31
C GLU A 7 -2.99 -12.15 -14.58
N HIS A 8 -4.21 -11.59 -14.47
CA HIS A 8 -5.09 -11.27 -15.60
C HIS A 8 -5.08 -9.78 -15.96
N GLY A 9 -4.03 -9.05 -15.58
CA GLY A 9 -3.80 -7.68 -16.04
C GLY A 9 -4.51 -6.59 -15.24
N ALA A 10 -5.01 -6.88 -14.04
CA ALA A 10 -5.50 -5.83 -13.15
C ALA A 10 -4.38 -4.83 -12.81
N ASN A 11 -4.68 -3.54 -12.93
CA ASN A 11 -3.75 -2.48 -12.58
C ASN A 11 -3.55 -2.41 -11.05
N VAL A 12 -2.36 -2.78 -10.57
CA VAL A 12 -1.99 -2.75 -9.14
C VAL A 12 -1.89 -1.34 -8.55
N ASN A 13 -1.78 -0.32 -9.40
CA ASN A 13 -1.67 1.10 -9.03
C ASN A 13 -2.96 1.88 -9.28
N ILE A 14 -4.09 1.20 -9.51
CA ILE A 14 -5.35 1.89 -9.74
C ILE A 14 -5.72 2.75 -8.54
N GLU A 15 -6.08 4.00 -8.82
CA GLU A 15 -6.67 4.89 -7.82
C GLU A 15 -8.18 4.69 -7.80
N GLY A 16 -8.71 4.54 -6.60
CA GLY A 16 -10.14 4.52 -6.36
C GLY A 16 -10.49 5.49 -5.24
N ARG A 17 -11.79 5.56 -4.97
CA ARG A 17 -12.33 6.30 -3.83
C ARG A 17 -13.09 5.34 -2.93
N ASP A 18 -12.92 5.48 -1.63
CA ASP A 18 -13.74 4.75 -0.67
C ASP A 18 -15.04 5.49 -0.35
N TYR A 19 -15.84 4.96 0.57
CA TYR A 19 -17.12 5.53 0.99
C TYR A 19 -17.03 6.98 1.48
N TYR A 20 -15.86 7.41 1.96
CA TYR A 20 -15.62 8.76 2.48
C TYR A 20 -14.94 9.67 1.44
N ASP A 21 -14.99 9.30 0.15
CA ASP A 21 -14.33 10.00 -0.97
C ASP A 21 -12.81 10.06 -0.87
N ARG A 22 -12.20 9.20 -0.05
CA ARG A 22 -10.75 9.20 0.16
C ARG A 22 -10.03 8.46 -0.95
N ILE A 23 -8.94 9.04 -1.45
CA ILE A 23 -8.06 8.38 -2.43
C ILE A 23 -7.47 7.13 -1.79
N ILE A 24 -7.68 5.99 -2.46
CA ILE A 24 -7.14 4.70 -2.08
C ILE A 24 -6.46 4.02 -3.26
N THR A 25 -5.44 3.22 -2.96
CA THR A 25 -4.84 2.27 -3.90
C THR A 25 -4.95 0.86 -3.33
N PRO A 26 -4.75 -0.20 -4.15
CA PRO A 26 -4.65 -1.56 -3.66
C PRO A 26 -3.63 -1.71 -2.52
N LEU A 27 -2.47 -1.04 -2.64
CA LEU A 27 -1.41 -1.09 -1.63
C LEU A 27 -1.85 -0.44 -0.30
N ILE A 28 -2.38 0.79 -0.34
CA ILE A 28 -2.89 1.48 0.87
C ILE A 28 -4.01 0.66 1.53
N THR A 29 -4.89 0.06 0.73
CA THR A 29 -5.96 -0.81 1.23
C THR A 29 -5.39 -2.04 1.95
N ALA A 30 -4.35 -2.67 1.41
CA ALA A 30 -3.68 -3.79 2.06
C ALA A 30 -3.04 -3.41 3.40
N PHE A 31 -2.48 -2.20 3.52
CA PHE A 31 -2.00 -1.64 4.78
C PHE A 31 -3.12 -1.44 5.80
N LYS A 32 -4.26 -0.85 5.40
CA LYS A 32 -5.44 -0.67 6.26
C LYS A 32 -5.98 -2.02 6.77
N ARG A 33 -5.94 -3.06 5.92
CA ARG A 33 -6.33 -4.44 6.27
C ARG A 33 -5.27 -5.23 7.04
N LYS A 34 -4.10 -4.64 7.30
CA LYS A 34 -2.97 -5.26 8.02
C LYS A 34 -2.48 -6.59 7.43
N ASN A 35 -2.63 -6.79 6.12
CA ASN A 35 -2.27 -8.05 5.47
C ASN A 35 -0.90 -7.96 4.78
N ASN A 36 0.16 -8.33 5.51
CA ASN A 36 1.55 -8.24 5.02
C ASN A 36 1.80 -9.07 3.75
N LYS A 37 1.18 -10.26 3.64
CA LYS A 37 1.33 -11.11 2.44
C LYS A 37 0.78 -10.45 1.18
N ILE A 38 -0.31 -9.67 1.30
CA ILE A 38 -0.86 -8.92 0.16
C ILE A 38 0.01 -7.69 -0.12
N ILE A 39 0.53 -7.02 0.91
CA ILE A 39 1.44 -5.89 0.74
C ILE A 39 2.68 -6.31 -0.05
N GLU A 40 3.35 -7.37 0.39
CA GLU A 40 4.54 -7.94 -0.26
C GLU A 40 4.22 -8.33 -1.71
N TYR A 41 3.13 -9.08 -1.93
CA TYR A 41 2.71 -9.50 -3.27
C TYR A 41 2.45 -8.31 -4.21
N LEU A 42 1.77 -7.27 -3.75
CA LEU A 42 1.51 -6.08 -4.58
C LEU A 42 2.81 -5.35 -4.94
N ILE A 43 3.73 -5.21 -4.00
CA ILE A 43 5.04 -4.57 -4.22
C ILE A 43 5.88 -5.37 -5.22
N GLU A 44 5.92 -6.70 -5.07
CA GLU A 44 6.60 -7.61 -6.02
C GLU A 44 6.03 -7.51 -7.44
N HIS A 45 4.77 -7.09 -7.58
CA HIS A 45 4.09 -6.94 -8.87
C HIS A 45 3.99 -5.47 -9.32
N GLY A 46 4.86 -4.59 -8.80
CA GLY A 46 5.01 -3.23 -9.31
C GLY A 46 4.06 -2.20 -8.70
N ALA A 47 3.49 -2.46 -7.53
CA ALA A 47 2.80 -1.43 -6.79
C ALA A 47 3.78 -0.31 -6.38
N ASP A 48 3.38 0.93 -6.60
CA ASP A 48 4.15 2.12 -6.25
C ASP A 48 4.21 2.28 -4.72
N VAL A 49 5.40 1.99 -4.16
CA VAL A 49 5.70 2.04 -2.73
C VAL A 49 5.67 3.45 -2.14
N ASN A 50 5.68 4.49 -2.99
CA ASN A 50 5.63 5.89 -2.60
C ASN A 50 4.26 6.51 -2.85
N LYS A 51 3.32 5.74 -3.37
CA LYS A 51 2.00 6.27 -3.71
C LYS A 51 1.27 6.74 -2.47
N GLU A 52 0.95 8.03 -2.47
CA GLU A 52 0.17 8.64 -1.41
C GLU A 52 -1.28 8.13 -1.42
N GLY A 53 -1.85 8.02 -0.23
CA GLY A 53 -3.28 7.85 -0.02
C GLY A 53 -3.70 8.56 1.26
N LEU A 54 -4.96 8.40 1.64
CA LEU A 54 -5.45 8.94 2.92
C LEU A 54 -5.59 7.84 3.96
N ASN A 55 -5.20 8.15 5.19
CA ASN A 55 -5.45 7.30 6.36
C ASN A 55 -6.88 7.50 6.91
N ASP A 56 -7.13 7.03 8.13
CA ASP A 56 -8.46 7.11 8.76
C ASP A 56 -8.84 8.51 9.26
N ASP A 57 -7.86 9.40 9.44
CA ASP A 57 -8.05 10.79 9.92
C ASP A 57 -8.03 11.83 8.78
N ASN A 58 -8.14 11.37 7.52
CA ASN A 58 -8.06 12.19 6.31
C ASN A 58 -6.73 12.92 6.11
N THR A 59 -5.64 12.49 6.74
CA THR A 59 -4.31 12.99 6.40
C THR A 59 -3.65 12.11 5.34
N THR A 60 -2.88 12.77 4.48
CA THR A 60 -2.00 12.11 3.51
C THR A 60 -1.05 11.15 4.22
N THR A 61 -0.85 9.99 3.63
CA THR A 61 0.01 8.94 4.16
C THR A 61 0.68 8.18 3.02
N THR A 62 1.88 7.68 3.28
CA THR A 62 2.61 6.75 2.41
C THR A 62 2.59 5.34 3.02
N PRO A 63 2.85 4.29 2.23
CA PRO A 63 3.09 2.95 2.73
C PRO A 63 4.11 2.90 3.90
N LEU A 64 5.18 3.70 3.82
CA LEU A 64 6.20 3.79 4.87
C LEU A 64 5.64 4.38 6.18
N ILE A 65 4.89 5.49 6.11
CA ILE A 65 4.23 6.07 7.29
C ILE A 65 3.26 5.07 7.93
N LEU A 66 2.51 4.31 7.12
CA LEU A 66 1.60 3.27 7.63
C LEU A 66 2.36 2.12 8.33
N ALA A 67 3.52 1.70 7.81
CA ALA A 67 4.37 0.72 8.46
C ALA A 67 4.91 1.22 9.81
N CYS A 68 5.34 2.48 9.88
CA CYS A 68 5.78 3.17 11.10
C CYS A 68 4.66 3.26 12.13
N LYS A 69 3.45 3.71 11.74
CA LYS A 69 2.26 3.76 12.62
C LYS A 69 1.92 2.38 13.19
N ARG A 70 2.16 1.31 12.41
CA ARG A 70 1.95 -0.08 12.83
C ARG A 70 3.10 -0.66 13.67
N LYS A 71 4.20 0.06 13.87
CA LYS A 71 5.43 -0.41 14.55
C LYS A 71 5.96 -1.73 13.97
N ASN A 72 5.76 -1.94 12.66
CA ASN A 72 6.16 -3.16 11.99
C ASN A 72 7.55 -2.98 11.35
N ILE A 73 8.60 -3.22 12.13
CA ILE A 73 10.01 -3.03 11.71
C ILE A 73 10.33 -3.82 10.43
N GLN A 74 9.89 -5.08 10.34
CA GLN A 74 10.12 -5.91 9.16
C GLN A 74 9.52 -5.29 7.89
N MET A 75 8.31 -4.69 8.00
CA MET A 75 7.69 -4.01 6.86
C MET A 75 8.36 -2.68 6.53
N ILE A 76 8.88 -1.96 7.52
CA ILE A 76 9.67 -0.74 7.30
C ILE A 76 10.92 -1.08 6.49
N GLU A 77 11.69 -2.07 6.95
CA GLU A 77 12.88 -2.55 6.23
C GLU A 77 12.54 -3.05 4.83
N TYR A 78 11.44 -3.80 4.69
CA TYR A 78 10.97 -4.30 3.41
C TYR A 78 10.63 -3.17 2.43
N LEU A 79 9.90 -2.14 2.87
CA LEU A 79 9.53 -1.00 2.03
C LEU A 79 10.76 -0.20 1.60
N ILE A 80 11.69 0.08 2.52
CA ILE A 80 12.95 0.78 2.22
C ILE A 80 13.75 -0.01 1.18
N LYS A 81 13.85 -1.33 1.34
CA LYS A 81 14.51 -2.21 0.36
C LYS A 81 13.88 -2.14 -1.04
N HIS A 82 12.59 -1.84 -1.13
CA HIS A 82 11.85 -1.70 -2.38
C HIS A 82 11.71 -0.25 -2.87
N GLY A 83 12.51 0.68 -2.33
CA GLY A 83 12.60 2.05 -2.84
C GLY A 83 11.59 3.03 -2.23
N ALA A 84 11.05 2.72 -1.05
CA ALA A 84 10.28 3.72 -0.31
C ALA A 84 11.14 4.92 0.06
N ASP A 85 10.65 6.13 -0.22
CA ASP A 85 11.27 7.38 0.18
C ASP A 85 11.15 7.55 1.70
N VAL A 86 12.26 7.97 2.31
CA VAL A 86 12.40 8.16 3.76
C VAL A 86 12.33 9.64 4.15
N ASN A 87 12.29 10.55 3.17
CA ASN A 87 12.15 12.00 3.37
C ASN A 87 10.69 12.46 3.21
#